data_AF-A0A2N5FLZ9-F1
#
_entry.id   AF-A0A2N5FLZ9-F1
#
_cell.length_a   1.000
_cell.length_b   1.000
_cell.length_c   1.000
_cell.angle_alpha   90.00
_cell.angle_beta   90.00
_cell.angle_gamma   90.00
#
_symmetry.space_group_name_H-M   'P 1'
#
loop_
_entity.id
_entity.type
_entity.pdbx_description
1 polymer ?
#
loop_
_entity_poly.entity_id
_entity_poly.type
_entity_poly.pdbx_seq_one_letter_code
_entity_poly.pdbx_strand_id
1 'polypeptide(L)'
;MTDHIKNGGYWIMEQQTNPVMEGNTPPSPKPSLFGMIMNPGEQFDRIRQNPKVLVGILLVTLMLIVGSVLSFIHGAGLTGDLSSDLGVSKAEAAMFSTIMGVAGVVVGGIGSVIVLLIMAAITLAITKMVGSAVKFKQIFSMTIYISFVTSIGTLLNGLIAFLVKEENYVNPYTSLNSIAGAEGGLGGLLMTIEVFTIWGLILTAMGLQRVAGLSKAASWTISIIFFAVGVILAVAGGVLGEAFPAV
;
A
#
# COMPACT_ATOMS: atom_id res chain seq x y z
N MET A 1 -49.41 -67.62 34.57
CA MET A 1 -48.66 -68.01 33.36
C MET A 1 -48.71 -66.80 32.45
N THR A 2 -47.57 -66.11 32.37
CA THR A 2 -47.13 -65.03 31.46
C THR A 2 -48.12 -64.42 30.46
N ASP A 3 -48.33 -63.10 30.56
CA ASP A 3 -48.53 -62.22 29.40
C ASP A 3 -47.83 -60.88 29.65
N HIS A 4 -46.73 -60.63 28.94
CA HIS A 4 -45.98 -59.37 28.94
C HIS A 4 -46.35 -58.58 27.67
N ILE A 5 -47.18 -57.54 27.83
CA ILE A 5 -47.45 -56.56 26.78
C ILE A 5 -46.52 -55.36 26.97
N LYS A 6 -45.82 -55.04 25.87
CA LYS A 6 -44.92 -53.91 25.66
C LYS A 6 -45.65 -52.58 25.79
N ASN A 7 -44.96 -51.53 26.27
CA ASN A 7 -45.14 -50.19 25.71
C ASN A 7 -43.83 -49.38 25.86
N GLY A 8 -43.21 -49.13 24.71
CA GLY A 8 -42.07 -48.23 24.59
C GLY A 8 -42.55 -46.78 24.55
N GLY A 9 -42.04 -45.98 25.49
CA GLY A 9 -42.13 -44.52 25.44
C GLY A 9 -40.85 -43.96 24.84
N TYR A 10 -40.91 -43.53 23.59
CA TYR A 10 -39.89 -42.64 23.02
C TYR A 10 -40.16 -41.23 23.54
N TRP A 11 -39.20 -40.67 24.29
CA TRP A 11 -39.23 -39.26 24.68
C TRP A 11 -38.93 -38.41 23.44
N ILE A 12 -39.94 -37.69 22.94
CA ILE A 12 -39.73 -36.61 21.96
C ILE A 12 -39.07 -35.46 22.72
N MET A 13 -37.77 -35.25 22.48
CA MET A 13 -37.07 -34.03 22.90
C MET A 13 -37.58 -32.89 22.01
N GLU A 14 -38.51 -32.11 22.52
CA GLU A 14 -38.96 -30.88 21.88
C GLU A 14 -37.78 -29.90 21.85
N GLN A 15 -37.16 -29.74 20.68
CA GLN A 15 -36.13 -28.73 20.47
C GLN A 15 -36.79 -27.36 20.69
N GLN A 16 -36.50 -26.74 21.83
CA GLN A 16 -36.80 -25.33 22.06
C GLN A 16 -36.08 -24.51 20.97
N THR A 17 -36.81 -24.14 19.93
CA THR A 17 -36.36 -23.16 18.94
C THR A 17 -36.40 -21.80 19.61
N ASN A 18 -35.24 -21.37 20.09
CA ASN A 18 -35.05 -20.02 20.60
C ASN A 18 -35.46 -19.04 19.50
N PRO A 19 -36.41 -18.11 19.72
CA PRO A 19 -36.82 -17.17 18.70
C PRO A 19 -35.62 -16.30 18.34
N VAL A 20 -35.30 -16.27 17.04
CA VAL A 20 -34.27 -15.39 16.49
C VAL A 20 -34.70 -13.96 16.80
N MET A 21 -33.95 -13.29 17.66
CA MET A 21 -34.12 -11.85 17.93
C MET A 21 -33.70 -11.07 16.66
N GLU A 22 -34.59 -11.01 15.67
CA GLU A 22 -34.48 -10.07 14.56
C GLU A 22 -34.55 -8.66 15.13
N GLY A 23 -33.42 -7.94 15.14
CA GLY A 23 -33.47 -6.50 15.40
C GLY A 23 -32.20 -5.79 15.84
N ASN A 24 -31.12 -6.47 16.23
CA ASN A 24 -29.95 -5.76 16.79
C ASN A 24 -28.60 -6.39 16.42
N THR A 25 -28.34 -6.64 15.13
CA THR A 25 -26.95 -6.84 14.70
C THR A 25 -26.19 -5.51 14.81
N PRO A 26 -25.18 -5.39 15.69
CA PRO A 26 -24.43 -4.16 15.81
C PRO A 26 -23.76 -3.81 14.47
N PRO A 27 -23.62 -2.51 14.14
CA PRO A 27 -23.03 -2.09 12.88
C PRO A 27 -21.63 -2.68 12.70
N SER A 28 -21.33 -3.13 11.48
CA SER A 28 -20.04 -3.77 11.18
C SER A 28 -18.87 -2.86 11.55
N PRO A 29 -17.87 -3.37 12.32
CA PRO A 29 -16.77 -2.55 12.81
C PRO A 29 -16.02 -1.83 11.69
N LYS A 30 -15.62 -0.59 11.94
CA LYS A 30 -14.80 0.17 10.98
C LYS A 30 -13.39 -0.45 10.89
N PRO A 31 -12.80 -0.53 9.70
CA PRO A 31 -11.42 -0.96 9.56
C PRO A 31 -10.46 0.10 10.13
N SER A 32 -9.40 -0.35 10.80
CA SER A 32 -8.37 0.47 11.44
C SER A 32 -7.07 0.45 10.63
N LEU A 33 -6.48 1.63 10.39
CA LEU A 33 -5.21 1.76 9.67
C LEU A 33 -4.06 1.11 10.46
N PHE A 34 -3.92 1.42 11.75
CA PHE A 34 -2.91 0.75 12.59
C PHE A 34 -3.22 -0.73 12.84
N GLY A 35 -4.51 -1.09 12.88
CA GLY A 35 -4.93 -2.48 12.93
C GLY A 35 -4.47 -3.29 11.71
N MET A 36 -4.22 -2.62 10.58
CA MET A 36 -3.73 -3.25 9.35
C MET A 36 -2.32 -3.83 9.51
N ILE A 37 -1.54 -3.30 10.44
CA ILE A 37 -0.17 -3.77 10.72
C ILE A 37 -0.22 -5.05 11.56
N MET A 38 -1.03 -5.05 12.63
CA MET A 38 -1.04 -6.13 13.62
C MET A 38 -2.00 -7.27 13.25
N ASN A 39 -3.21 -6.92 12.79
CA ASN A 39 -4.31 -7.85 12.53
C ASN A 39 -4.89 -7.65 11.11
N PRO A 40 -4.08 -7.76 10.03
CA PRO A 40 -4.49 -7.44 8.66
C PRO A 40 -5.70 -8.26 8.18
N GLY A 41 -5.77 -9.54 8.55
CA GLY A 41 -6.88 -10.41 8.16
C GLY A 41 -8.24 -9.88 8.63
N GLU A 42 -8.33 -9.46 9.89
CA GLU A 42 -9.54 -8.87 10.45
C GLU A 42 -9.86 -7.52 9.79
N GLN A 43 -8.85 -6.70 9.50
CA GLN A 43 -9.07 -5.43 8.81
C GLN A 43 -9.60 -5.62 7.39
N PHE A 44 -9.13 -6.63 6.66
CA PHE A 44 -9.70 -6.96 5.35
C PHE A 44 -11.16 -7.42 5.44
N ASP A 45 -11.52 -8.22 6.44
CA ASP A 45 -12.91 -8.61 6.66
C ASP A 45 -13.80 -7.39 6.96
N ARG A 46 -13.29 -6.45 7.76
CA ARG A 46 -13.95 -5.16 8.03
C ARG A 46 -14.04 -4.28 6.77
N ILE A 47 -13.01 -4.23 5.92
CA ILE A 47 -13.01 -3.49 4.64
C ILE A 47 -14.06 -4.08 3.69
N ARG A 48 -14.17 -5.40 3.63
CA ARG A 48 -15.21 -6.07 2.82
C ARG A 48 -16.60 -5.64 3.25
N GLN A 49 -16.86 -5.53 4.54
CA GLN A 49 -18.19 -5.20 5.07
C GLN A 49 -18.47 -3.69 5.10
N ASN A 50 -17.49 -2.87 5.48
CA ASN A 50 -17.63 -1.45 5.75
C ASN A 50 -16.43 -0.64 5.20
N PRO A 51 -16.28 -0.53 3.87
CA PRO A 51 -15.11 0.11 3.27
C PRO A 51 -15.09 1.61 3.57
N LYS A 52 -13.97 2.08 4.14
CA LYS A 52 -13.69 3.49 4.44
C LYS A 52 -12.50 3.97 3.62
N VAL A 53 -12.57 5.21 3.13
CA VAL A 53 -11.56 5.76 2.21
C VAL A 53 -10.99 7.09 2.68
N LEU A 54 -11.84 8.01 3.15
CA LEU A 54 -11.46 9.41 3.37
C LEU A 54 -10.27 9.58 4.32
N VAL A 55 -10.38 9.05 5.54
CA VAL A 55 -9.29 9.17 6.54
C VAL A 55 -8.01 8.48 6.06
N GLY A 56 -8.15 7.34 5.39
CA GLY A 56 -7.00 6.61 4.85
C GLY A 56 -6.28 7.39 3.76
N ILE A 57 -7.00 7.98 2.81
CA ILE A 57 -6.39 8.82 1.75
C ILE A 57 -5.66 10.00 2.37
N LEU A 58 -6.32 10.76 3.25
CA LEU A 58 -5.70 11.95 3.86
C LEU A 58 -4.41 11.59 4.60
N LEU A 59 -4.40 10.49 5.35
CA LEU A 59 -3.22 10.07 6.09
C LEU A 59 -2.11 9.53 5.17
N VAL A 60 -2.45 8.69 4.20
CA VAL A 60 -1.48 8.18 3.20
C VAL A 60 -0.84 9.31 2.43
N THR A 61 -1.64 10.23 1.90
CA THR A 61 -1.14 11.39 1.15
C THR A 61 -0.24 12.26 2.03
N LEU A 62 -0.63 12.52 3.28
CA LEU A 62 0.21 13.27 4.21
C LEU A 62 1.55 12.56 4.47
N MET A 63 1.54 11.25 4.71
CA MET A 63 2.76 10.48 4.96
C MET A 63 3.70 10.47 3.76
N LEU A 64 3.17 10.34 2.55
CA LEU A 64 3.96 10.39 1.32
C LEU A 64 4.57 11.78 1.10
N ILE A 65 3.78 12.84 1.30
CA ILE A 65 4.28 14.22 1.22
C ILE A 65 5.41 14.44 2.22
N VAL A 66 5.20 14.09 3.49
CA VAL A 66 6.20 14.28 4.55
C VAL A 66 7.45 13.44 4.28
N GLY A 67 7.30 12.17 3.92
CA GLY A 67 8.43 11.30 3.58
C GLY A 67 9.25 11.85 2.42
N SER A 68 8.60 12.28 1.35
CA SER A 68 9.28 12.90 0.19
C SER A 68 9.98 14.20 0.56
N VAL A 69 9.36 15.06 1.38
CA VAL A 69 10.01 16.30 1.87
C VAL A 69 11.26 15.97 2.68
N LEU A 70 11.18 15.00 3.61
CA LEU A 70 12.31 14.60 4.44
C LEU A 70 13.48 14.06 3.60
N SER A 71 13.18 13.26 2.57
CA SER A 71 14.18 12.79 1.61
C SER A 71 14.77 13.90 0.74
N PHE A 72 14.01 14.96 0.46
CA PHE A 72 14.41 16.00 -0.49
C PHE A 72 15.18 17.17 0.14
N ILE A 73 14.96 17.48 1.43
CA ILE A 73 15.54 18.67 2.11
C ILE A 73 17.07 18.76 2.01
N HIS A 74 17.77 17.62 1.99
CA HIS A 74 19.23 17.58 1.85
C HIS A 74 19.69 17.22 0.42
N GLY A 75 18.76 16.91 -0.48
CA GLY A 75 19.05 16.50 -1.84
C GLY A 75 19.72 17.59 -2.67
N ALA A 76 20.59 17.18 -3.59
CA ALA A 76 21.34 18.06 -4.49
C ALA A 76 20.49 19.13 -5.22
N GLY A 77 19.18 18.91 -5.42
CA GLY A 77 18.28 19.90 -6.02
C GLY A 77 18.01 21.16 -5.18
N LEU A 78 18.16 21.10 -3.84
CA LEU A 78 17.99 22.26 -2.93
C LEU A 78 19.32 22.87 -2.47
N THR A 79 20.40 22.08 -2.45
CA THR A 79 21.70 22.47 -1.92
C THR A 79 22.77 22.65 -3.01
N GLY A 80 22.53 22.15 -4.22
CA GLY A 80 23.41 22.29 -5.37
C GLY A 80 23.40 23.71 -5.95
N ASP A 81 24.58 24.20 -6.32
CA ASP A 81 24.73 25.50 -6.96
C ASP A 81 24.36 25.42 -8.45
N LEU A 82 23.05 25.49 -8.74
CA LEU A 82 22.52 25.49 -10.11
C LEU A 82 22.73 26.81 -10.86
N SER A 83 23.42 27.79 -10.26
CA SER A 83 23.58 29.12 -10.86
C SER A 83 24.39 29.08 -12.16
N SER A 84 25.41 28.22 -12.23
CA SER A 84 26.19 28.00 -13.47
C SER A 84 25.38 27.34 -14.56
N ASP A 85 24.55 26.36 -14.17
CA ASP A 85 23.82 25.50 -15.11
C ASP A 85 22.63 26.25 -15.72
N LEU A 86 21.98 27.09 -14.89
CA LEU A 86 20.84 27.91 -15.28
C LEU A 86 21.26 29.28 -15.85
N GLY A 87 22.53 29.68 -15.69
CA GLY A 87 23.03 31.00 -16.12
C GLY A 87 22.39 32.18 -15.37
N VAL A 88 22.00 31.97 -14.11
CA VAL A 88 21.30 32.97 -13.26
C VAL A 88 22.11 33.28 -12.00
N SER A 89 21.71 34.29 -11.22
CA SER A 89 22.33 34.55 -9.92
C SER A 89 22.06 33.43 -8.92
N LYS A 90 22.92 33.31 -7.89
CA LYS A 90 22.71 32.33 -6.81
C LYS A 90 21.36 32.48 -6.09
N ALA A 91 20.88 33.71 -5.95
CA ALA A 91 19.58 33.98 -5.34
C ALA A 91 18.42 33.49 -6.22
N GLU A 92 18.51 33.68 -7.55
CA GLU A 92 17.52 33.18 -8.50
C GLU A 92 17.53 31.65 -8.59
N ALA A 93 18.71 31.03 -8.61
CA ALA A 93 18.86 29.58 -8.58
C ALA A 93 18.23 28.96 -7.31
N ALA A 94 18.51 29.54 -6.13
CA ALA A 94 17.92 29.08 -4.88
C ALA A 94 16.38 29.20 -4.86
N MET A 95 15.86 30.31 -5.40
CA MET A 95 14.41 30.50 -5.54
C MET A 95 13.79 29.49 -6.52
N PHE A 96 14.44 29.23 -7.66
CA PHE A 96 14.01 28.23 -8.63
C PHE A 96 13.96 26.83 -8.01
N SER A 97 15.03 26.39 -7.34
CA SER A 97 15.09 25.13 -6.61
C SER A 97 13.98 24.97 -5.58
N THR A 98 13.70 26.05 -4.83
CA THR A 98 12.62 26.05 -3.85
C THR A 98 11.25 25.88 -4.51
N ILE A 99 10.98 26.63 -5.58
CA ILE A 99 9.71 26.54 -6.32
C ILE A 99 9.54 25.14 -6.92
N MET A 100 10.57 24.61 -7.58
CA MET A 100 10.54 23.28 -8.20
C MET A 100 10.41 22.18 -7.16
N GLY A 101 11.07 22.31 -6.00
CA GLY A 101 10.93 21.40 -4.88
C GLY A 101 9.51 21.36 -4.33
N VAL A 102 8.92 22.53 -4.05
CA VAL A 102 7.53 22.63 -3.58
C VAL A 102 6.56 22.08 -4.63
N ALA A 103 6.74 22.45 -5.90
CA ALA A 103 5.92 21.94 -6.99
C ALA A 103 6.02 20.41 -7.11
N GLY A 104 7.23 19.85 -7.03
CA GLY A 104 7.48 18.41 -7.06
C GLY A 104 6.80 17.67 -5.92
N VAL A 105 6.85 18.21 -4.70
CA VAL A 105 6.16 17.64 -3.53
C VAL A 105 4.64 17.68 -3.71
N VAL A 106 4.07 18.79 -4.19
CA VAL A 106 2.62 18.93 -4.42
C VAL A 106 2.15 17.99 -5.53
N VAL A 107 2.85 17.98 -6.67
CA VAL A 107 2.56 17.11 -7.81
C VAL A 107 2.71 15.63 -7.40
N GLY A 108 3.74 15.27 -6.64
CA GLY A 108 3.93 13.92 -6.12
C GLY A 108 2.82 13.52 -5.15
N GLY A 109 2.42 14.41 -4.25
CA GLY A 109 1.32 14.19 -3.30
C GLY A 109 -0.02 13.95 -4.01
N ILE A 110 -0.42 14.82 -4.94
CA ILE A 110 -1.66 14.66 -5.72
C ILE A 110 -1.56 13.44 -6.64
N GLY A 111 -0.42 13.28 -7.31
CA GLY A 111 -0.12 12.15 -8.18
C GLY A 111 -0.27 10.81 -7.48
N SER A 112 0.13 10.71 -6.21
CA SER A 112 -0.03 9.48 -5.42
C SER A 112 -1.50 9.04 -5.30
N VAL A 113 -2.44 9.98 -5.12
CA VAL A 113 -3.88 9.65 -5.04
C VAL A 113 -4.39 9.14 -6.37
N ILE A 114 -3.94 9.73 -7.48
CA ILE A 114 -4.28 9.29 -8.83
C ILE A 114 -3.74 7.87 -9.06
N VAL A 115 -2.50 7.59 -8.65
CA VAL A 115 -1.91 6.25 -8.75
C VAL A 115 -2.73 5.23 -7.94
N LEU A 116 -3.16 5.55 -6.72
CA LEU A 116 -4.01 4.66 -5.92
C LEU A 116 -5.37 4.37 -6.60
N LEU A 117 -5.97 5.37 -7.24
CA LEU A 117 -7.22 5.21 -8.00
C LEU A 117 -7.00 4.30 -9.22
N ILE A 118 -5.93 4.52 -9.98
CA ILE A 118 -5.56 3.69 -11.13
C ILE A 118 -5.32 2.24 -10.68
N MET A 119 -4.54 2.03 -9.63
CA MET A 119 -4.27 0.68 -9.11
C MET A 119 -5.53 -0.02 -8.62
N ALA A 120 -6.45 0.70 -7.97
CA ALA A 120 -7.75 0.16 -7.59
C ALA A 120 -8.61 -0.19 -8.81
N ALA A 121 -8.58 0.62 -9.87
CA ALA A 121 -9.30 0.34 -11.12
C ALA A 121 -8.74 -0.89 -11.85
N ILE A 122 -7.41 -1.00 -11.97
CA ILE A 122 -6.73 -2.18 -12.55
C ILE A 122 -7.06 -3.43 -11.74
N THR A 123 -6.95 -3.35 -10.41
CA THR A 123 -7.28 -4.47 -9.51
C THR A 123 -8.75 -4.88 -9.66
N LEU A 124 -9.66 -3.90 -9.73
CA LEU A 124 -11.07 -4.18 -9.97
C LEU A 124 -11.27 -4.90 -11.31
N ALA A 125 -10.67 -4.42 -12.41
CA ALA A 125 -10.78 -5.05 -13.71
C ALA A 125 -10.33 -6.53 -13.68
N ILE A 126 -9.17 -6.81 -13.08
CA ILE A 126 -8.66 -8.18 -12.92
C ILE A 126 -9.62 -9.04 -12.09
N THR A 127 -10.10 -8.52 -10.95
CA THR A 127 -11.05 -9.27 -10.11
C THR A 127 -12.37 -9.53 -10.81
N LYS A 128 -12.82 -8.64 -11.71
CA LYS A 128 -14.03 -8.84 -12.53
C LYS A 128 -13.84 -9.91 -13.60
N MET A 129 -12.66 -9.99 -14.22
CA MET A 129 -12.34 -11.05 -15.19
C MET A 129 -12.43 -12.46 -14.58
N VAL A 130 -12.17 -12.59 -13.28
CA VAL A 130 -12.30 -13.86 -12.54
C VAL A 130 -13.66 -14.03 -11.83
N GLY A 131 -14.66 -13.21 -12.17
CA GLY A 131 -16.04 -13.37 -11.69
C GLY A 131 -16.32 -12.80 -10.28
N SER A 132 -15.43 -12.00 -9.70
CA SER A 132 -15.65 -11.44 -8.36
C SER A 132 -16.80 -10.41 -8.32
N ALA A 133 -17.67 -10.53 -7.31
CA ALA A 133 -18.73 -9.57 -7.02
C ALA A 133 -18.24 -8.29 -6.30
N VAL A 134 -16.93 -8.14 -6.06
CA VAL A 134 -16.37 -6.99 -5.35
C VAL A 134 -16.70 -5.65 -6.01
N LYS A 135 -16.91 -4.62 -5.20
CA LYS A 135 -17.22 -3.24 -5.62
C LYS A 135 -15.95 -2.39 -5.61
N PHE A 136 -15.90 -1.37 -6.47
CA PHE A 136 -14.77 -0.43 -6.54
C PHE A 136 -14.38 0.13 -5.17
N LYS A 137 -15.36 0.57 -4.37
CA LYS A 137 -15.11 1.15 -3.04
C LYS A 137 -14.40 0.16 -2.07
N GLN A 138 -14.66 -1.14 -2.19
CA GLN A 138 -13.98 -2.16 -1.37
C GLN A 138 -12.53 -2.34 -1.81
N ILE A 139 -12.28 -2.45 -3.12
CA ILE A 139 -10.92 -2.52 -3.67
C ILE A 139 -10.14 -1.25 -3.36
N PHE A 140 -10.72 -0.08 -3.56
CA PHE A 140 -10.04 1.18 -3.27
C PHE A 140 -9.71 1.35 -1.79
N SER A 141 -10.66 1.01 -0.90
CA SER A 141 -10.40 0.96 0.55
C SER A 141 -9.28 -0.02 0.90
N MET A 142 -9.28 -1.21 0.31
CA MET A 142 -8.20 -2.19 0.47
C MET A 142 -6.85 -1.62 0.02
N THR A 143 -6.77 -1.02 -1.18
CA THR A 143 -5.56 -0.39 -1.71
C THR A 143 -5.04 0.69 -0.78
N ILE A 144 -5.90 1.61 -0.30
CA ILE A 144 -5.51 2.68 0.64
C ILE A 144 -4.91 2.11 1.94
N TYR A 145 -5.53 1.08 2.52
CA TYR A 145 -5.07 0.50 3.78
C TYR A 145 -3.75 -0.26 3.63
N ILE A 146 -3.53 -0.92 2.49
CA ILE A 146 -2.23 -1.50 2.15
C ILE A 146 -1.19 -0.40 1.98
N SER A 147 -1.52 0.66 1.24
CA SER A 147 -0.61 1.78 0.99
C SER A 147 -0.26 2.57 2.24
N PHE A 148 -1.14 2.60 3.25
CA PHE A 148 -0.80 3.14 4.57
C PHE A 148 0.41 2.41 5.15
N VAL A 149 0.43 1.08 5.05
CA VAL A 149 1.54 0.29 5.59
C VAL A 149 2.82 0.51 4.80
N THR A 150 2.76 0.59 3.47
CA THR A 150 3.95 0.88 2.65
C THR A 150 4.45 2.31 2.85
N SER A 151 3.56 3.27 3.08
CA SER A 151 3.92 4.68 3.34
C SER A 151 4.67 4.86 4.66
N ILE A 152 4.55 3.94 5.62
CA ILE A 152 5.41 3.91 6.82
C ILE A 152 6.86 3.72 6.40
N GLY A 153 7.13 2.87 5.40
CA GLY A 153 8.47 2.68 4.85
C GLY A 153 9.03 3.93 4.22
N THR A 154 8.25 4.62 3.39
CA THR A 154 8.65 5.92 2.81
C THR A 154 8.97 6.93 3.90
N LEU A 155 8.11 7.06 4.91
CA LEU A 155 8.31 8.00 6.00
C LEU A 155 9.55 7.64 6.84
N LEU A 156 9.74 6.37 7.17
CA LEU A 156 10.89 5.89 7.94
C LEU A 156 12.20 6.14 7.19
N ASN A 157 12.27 5.73 5.93
CA ASN A 157 13.50 5.91 5.15
C ASN A 157 13.80 7.39 4.90
N GLY A 158 12.78 8.22 4.63
CA GLY A 158 12.95 9.66 4.53
C GLY A 158 13.42 10.30 5.84
N LEU A 159 12.89 9.84 6.98
CA LEU A 159 13.38 10.28 8.29
C LEU A 159 14.84 9.89 8.53
N ILE A 160 15.25 8.68 8.17
CA ILE A 160 16.65 8.26 8.29
C ILE A 160 17.55 9.14 7.42
N ALA A 161 17.20 9.33 6.13
CA ALA A 161 17.92 10.19 5.21
C ALA A 161 18.09 11.62 5.75
N PHE A 162 17.01 12.16 6.31
CA PHE A 162 17.02 13.47 6.97
C PHE A 162 17.99 13.52 8.16
N LEU A 163 17.94 12.52 9.05
CA LEU A 163 18.76 12.49 10.27
C LEU A 163 20.26 12.34 9.98
N VAL A 164 20.63 11.56 8.96
CA VAL A 164 22.04 11.37 8.57
C VAL A 164 22.55 12.41 7.58
N LYS A 165 21.67 13.34 7.14
CA LYS A 165 21.97 14.41 6.17
C LYS A 165 22.51 13.86 4.85
N GLU A 166 21.87 12.81 4.33
CA GLU A 166 22.30 12.22 3.06
C GLU A 166 21.98 13.16 1.89
N GLU A 167 23.01 13.61 1.18
CA GLU A 167 22.86 14.55 0.06
C GLU A 167 22.38 13.86 -1.22
N ASN A 168 22.56 12.54 -1.32
CA ASN A 168 22.18 11.71 -2.45
C ASN A 168 21.41 10.48 -1.98
N TYR A 169 20.27 10.71 -1.32
CA TYR A 169 19.36 9.62 -0.94
C TYR A 169 18.77 8.97 -2.20
N VAL A 170 19.40 7.88 -2.65
CA VAL A 170 18.96 7.08 -3.79
C VAL A 170 18.39 5.73 -3.32
N ASN A 171 18.98 5.16 -2.26
CA ASN A 171 18.64 3.81 -1.78
C ASN A 171 17.78 3.85 -0.52
N PRO A 172 16.62 3.17 -0.47
CA PRO A 172 15.95 2.91 0.80
C PRO A 172 16.86 2.13 1.74
N TYR A 173 17.05 2.62 2.97
CA TYR A 173 17.81 1.96 4.02
C TYR A 173 17.27 0.56 4.37
N THR A 174 15.97 0.35 4.19
CA THR A 174 15.31 -0.94 4.42
C THR A 174 15.40 -1.90 3.23
N SER A 175 16.08 -1.52 2.15
CA SER A 175 16.28 -2.36 0.96
C SER A 175 17.45 -3.32 1.11
N LEU A 176 17.48 -4.34 0.26
CA LEU A 176 18.67 -5.19 0.14
C LEU A 176 19.87 -4.43 -0.41
N ASN A 177 19.65 -3.37 -1.21
CA ASN A 177 20.76 -2.61 -1.77
C ASN A 177 21.56 -1.81 -0.74
N SER A 178 20.96 -1.45 0.40
CA SER A 178 21.69 -0.78 1.50
C SER A 178 22.79 -1.65 2.11
N ILE A 179 22.70 -2.98 1.93
CA ILE A 179 23.71 -3.95 2.36
C ILE A 179 24.67 -4.29 1.22
N ALA A 180 24.12 -4.51 0.01
CA ALA A 180 24.89 -4.98 -1.13
C ALA A 180 25.75 -3.89 -1.78
N GLY A 181 25.32 -2.62 -1.74
CA GLY A 181 26.00 -1.51 -2.41
C GLY A 181 26.13 -1.71 -3.92
N ALA A 182 25.16 -2.37 -4.56
CA ALA A 182 25.20 -2.64 -5.98
C ALA A 182 24.80 -1.41 -6.79
N GLU A 183 25.41 -1.26 -7.97
CA GLU A 183 25.18 -0.16 -8.91
C GLU A 183 24.41 -0.64 -10.15
N GLY A 184 23.99 0.31 -10.99
CA GLY A 184 23.27 0.07 -12.24
C GLY A 184 21.98 -0.72 -12.07
N GLY A 185 21.62 -1.52 -13.09
CA GLY A 185 20.36 -2.29 -13.09
C GLY A 185 20.20 -3.27 -11.90
N LEU A 186 21.31 -3.82 -11.39
CA LEU A 186 21.27 -4.69 -10.20
C LEU A 186 20.99 -3.88 -8.92
N GLY A 187 21.62 -2.71 -8.76
CA GLY A 187 21.30 -1.77 -7.69
C GLY A 187 19.83 -1.35 -7.72
N GLY A 188 19.35 -0.98 -8.92
CA GLY A 188 17.94 -0.69 -9.21
C GLY A 188 16.98 -1.77 -8.72
N LEU A 189 17.27 -3.03 -9.07
CA LEU A 189 16.50 -4.18 -8.61
C LEU A 189 16.53 -4.33 -7.08
N LEU A 190 17.72 -4.32 -6.47
CA LEU A 190 17.87 -4.56 -5.03
C LEU A 190 17.23 -3.47 -4.17
N MET A 191 17.10 -2.24 -4.69
CA MET A 191 16.37 -1.15 -4.03
C MET A 191 14.87 -1.46 -3.87
N THR A 192 14.27 -2.15 -4.85
CA THR A 192 12.83 -2.50 -4.82
C THR A 192 12.50 -3.61 -3.82
N ILE A 193 13.50 -4.40 -3.44
CA ILE A 193 13.37 -5.47 -2.46
C ILE A 193 13.63 -4.88 -1.09
N GLU A 194 12.60 -4.27 -0.53
CA GLU A 194 12.64 -3.67 0.81
C GLU A 194 11.48 -4.16 1.68
N VAL A 195 11.67 -4.10 3.01
CA VAL A 195 10.80 -4.72 4.01
C VAL A 195 9.31 -4.35 3.81
N PHE A 196 8.99 -3.09 3.57
CA PHE A 196 7.61 -2.62 3.46
C PHE A 196 6.94 -3.04 2.15
N THR A 197 7.71 -3.16 1.06
CA THR A 197 7.23 -3.62 -0.24
C THR A 197 6.96 -5.12 -0.20
N ILE A 198 7.83 -5.91 0.43
CA ILE A 198 7.57 -7.34 0.66
C ILE A 198 6.33 -7.54 1.52
N TRP A 199 6.16 -6.74 2.56
CA TRP A 199 4.95 -6.79 3.37
C TRP A 199 3.71 -6.34 2.58
N GLY A 200 3.82 -5.30 1.76
CA GLY A 200 2.76 -4.85 0.85
C GLY A 200 2.32 -5.92 -0.15
N LEU A 201 3.26 -6.72 -0.68
CA LEU A 201 2.97 -7.89 -1.51
C LEU A 201 2.11 -8.90 -0.75
N ILE A 202 2.51 -9.26 0.48
CA ILE A 202 1.77 -10.21 1.33
C ILE A 202 0.36 -9.68 1.62
N LEU A 203 0.26 -8.40 2.00
CA LEU A 203 -1.02 -7.76 2.28
C LEU A 203 -1.92 -7.70 1.04
N THR A 204 -1.37 -7.49 -0.15
CA THR A 204 -2.13 -7.52 -1.42
C THR A 204 -2.74 -8.90 -1.65
N ALA A 205 -1.97 -9.98 -1.43
CA ALA A 205 -2.48 -11.34 -1.59
C ALA A 205 -3.59 -11.64 -0.57
N MET A 206 -3.39 -11.24 0.69
CA MET A 206 -4.41 -11.39 1.74
C MET A 206 -5.68 -10.58 1.42
N GLY A 207 -5.53 -9.35 0.94
CA GLY A 207 -6.63 -8.46 0.58
C GLY A 207 -7.45 -9.02 -0.58
N LEU A 208 -6.81 -9.50 -1.64
CA LEU A 208 -7.49 -10.14 -2.77
C LEU A 208 -8.28 -11.37 -2.33
N GLN A 209 -7.71 -12.19 -1.45
CA GLN A 209 -8.40 -13.36 -0.92
C GLN A 209 -9.62 -12.97 -0.08
N ARG A 210 -9.44 -12.06 0.88
CA ARG A 210 -10.49 -11.75 1.88
C ARG A 210 -11.53 -10.75 1.38
N VAL A 211 -11.10 -9.66 0.73
CA VAL A 211 -11.97 -8.58 0.24
C VAL A 211 -12.62 -8.96 -1.09
N ALA A 212 -11.83 -9.44 -2.04
CA ALA A 212 -12.31 -9.76 -3.38
C ALA A 212 -12.78 -11.22 -3.52
N GLY A 213 -12.54 -12.08 -2.53
CA GLY A 213 -13.05 -13.46 -2.51
C GLY A 213 -12.33 -14.39 -3.50
N LEU A 214 -11.11 -14.04 -3.91
CA LEU A 214 -10.34 -14.86 -4.84
C LEU A 214 -9.78 -16.10 -4.14
N SER A 215 -9.46 -17.12 -4.93
CA SER A 215 -8.72 -18.28 -4.43
C SER A 215 -7.33 -17.86 -3.93
N LYS A 216 -6.75 -18.64 -3.01
CA LYS A 216 -5.41 -18.38 -2.49
C LYS A 216 -4.39 -18.32 -3.63
N ALA A 217 -4.45 -19.27 -4.57
CA ALA A 217 -3.54 -19.31 -5.73
C ALA A 217 -3.65 -18.04 -6.58
N ALA A 218 -4.87 -17.66 -7.01
CA ALA A 218 -5.07 -16.47 -7.83
C ALA A 218 -4.60 -15.19 -7.13
N SER A 219 -4.87 -15.07 -5.82
CA SER A 219 -4.48 -13.90 -5.02
C SER A 219 -2.97 -13.73 -4.94
N TRP A 220 -2.23 -14.81 -4.72
CA TRP A 220 -0.76 -14.77 -4.72
C TRP A 220 -0.19 -14.51 -6.12
N THR A 221 -0.72 -15.17 -7.15
CA THR A 221 -0.29 -14.95 -8.53
C THR A 221 -0.42 -13.49 -8.93
N ILE A 222 -1.58 -12.86 -8.71
CA ILE A 222 -1.81 -11.45 -9.04
C ILE A 222 -0.86 -10.54 -8.26
N SER A 223 -0.67 -10.81 -6.95
CA SER A 223 0.21 -9.98 -6.11
C SER A 223 1.68 -10.05 -6.53
N ILE A 224 2.15 -11.23 -6.92
CA ILE A 224 3.51 -11.43 -7.46
C ILE A 224 3.66 -10.73 -8.80
N ILE A 225 2.65 -10.78 -9.68
CA ILE A 225 2.66 -10.07 -10.96
C ILE A 225 2.74 -8.56 -10.73
N PHE A 226 1.93 -8.00 -9.83
CA PHE A 226 2.00 -6.58 -9.49
C PHE A 226 3.37 -6.18 -8.95
N PHE A 227 3.95 -6.99 -8.07
CA PHE A 227 5.31 -6.77 -7.58
C PHE A 227 6.32 -6.79 -8.73
N ALA A 228 6.30 -7.82 -9.59
CA ALA A 228 7.21 -7.94 -10.73
C ALA A 228 7.07 -6.76 -11.72
N VAL A 229 5.86 -6.31 -12.01
CA VAL A 229 5.62 -5.12 -12.83
C VAL A 229 6.19 -3.87 -12.15
N GLY A 230 5.99 -3.72 -10.84
CA GLY A 230 6.60 -2.63 -10.07
C GLY A 230 8.12 -2.62 -10.15
N VAL A 231 8.74 -3.79 -10.03
CA VAL A 231 10.20 -3.97 -10.20
C VAL A 231 10.65 -3.55 -11.60
N ILE A 232 9.97 -4.02 -12.64
CA ILE A 232 10.32 -3.68 -14.04
C ILE A 232 10.22 -2.18 -14.26
N LEU A 233 9.16 -1.53 -13.77
CA LEU A 233 8.98 -0.09 -13.89
C LEU A 233 10.05 0.70 -13.13
N ALA A 234 10.44 0.24 -11.94
CA ALA A 234 11.49 0.87 -11.16
C ALA A 234 12.86 0.76 -11.84
N VAL A 235 13.22 -0.42 -12.34
CA VAL A 235 14.46 -0.63 -13.10
C VAL A 235 14.46 0.20 -14.39
N ALA A 236 13.35 0.20 -15.14
CA ALA A 236 13.22 1.01 -16.36
C ALA A 236 13.33 2.52 -16.06
N GLY A 237 12.70 2.99 -14.98
CA GLY A 237 12.83 4.38 -14.54
C GLY A 237 14.26 4.76 -14.18
N GLY A 238 15.00 3.88 -13.49
CA GLY A 238 16.41 4.07 -13.19
C GLY A 238 17.27 4.16 -14.45
N VAL A 239 17.12 3.19 -15.37
CA VAL A 239 17.86 3.17 -16.66
C VAL A 239 17.53 4.39 -17.52
N LEU A 240 16.26 4.83 -17.56
CA LEU A 240 15.88 6.04 -18.29
C LEU A 240 16.45 7.30 -17.65
N GLY A 241 16.50 7.38 -16.32
CA GLY A 241 17.14 8.49 -15.61
C GLY A 241 18.64 8.59 -15.88
N GLU A 242 19.33 7.46 -16.02
CA GLU A 242 20.75 7.40 -16.41
C GLU A 242 20.95 7.76 -17.89
N ALA A 243 20.05 7.31 -18.78
CA ALA A 243 20.14 7.57 -20.22
C ALA A 243 19.76 9.02 -20.60
N PHE A 244 18.93 9.67 -19.79
CA PHE A 244 18.47 11.04 -19.96
C PHE A 244 18.63 11.81 -18.64
N PRO A 245 19.87 12.12 -18.21
CA PRO A 245 20.07 12.96 -17.04
C PRO A 245 19.31 14.28 -17.26
N ALA A 246 18.54 14.71 -16.26
CA ALA A 246 17.82 15.96 -16.33
C ALA A 246 18.81 17.08 -16.68
N VAL A 247 18.56 17.74 -17.82
CA VAL A 247 19.32 18.89 -18.32
C VAL A 247 19.13 20.08 -17.40
#